data_AF-A0A0C4E4J7-F1
#
_entry.id   AF-A0A0C4E4J7-F1
#
_cell.length_a   1.000
_cell.length_b   1.000
_cell.length_c   1.000
_cell.angle_alpha   90.00
_cell.angle_beta   90.00
_cell.angle_gamma   90.00
#
_symmetry.space_group_name_H-M   'P 1'
#
loop_
_entity.id
_entity.type
_entity.pdbx_description
1 polymer ?
#
loop_
_entity_poly.entity_id
_entity_poly.type
_entity_poly.pdbx_seq_one_letter_code
_entity_poly.pdbx_strand_id
1 'polypeptide(L)'
;MSERKVLSKYYPADFDPNALTRRRGPKQKGPKVQVVRLMAPFGMRCTSCGEYIYRGRKFNARKETNPEERYLGVQIHRFYIKCTRCSSQITFRTDPANMDYVCERGAKRNNRKILEELIAEDDMVGWDGGALKSSASASASDSESPLEKPAASTAAADMPPPSFKRQVKKKTDRAALLGIKKKS
;
A
#
# COMPACT_ATOMS: atom_id res chain seq x y z
N MET A 1 25.45 16.88 -21.71
CA MET A 1 24.83 16.88 -20.36
C MET A 1 25.93 17.18 -19.37
N SER A 2 25.76 18.15 -18.47
CA SER A 2 26.69 18.33 -17.34
C SER A 2 26.57 17.17 -16.35
N GLU A 3 27.62 16.94 -15.57
CA GLU A 3 27.63 15.87 -14.58
C GLU A 3 26.60 16.10 -13.46
N ARG A 4 26.14 15.03 -12.79
CA ARG A 4 25.26 15.17 -11.61
C ARG A 4 25.99 15.84 -10.43
N LYS A 5 27.29 15.62 -10.31
CA LYS A 5 28.14 16.12 -9.22
C LYS A 5 29.27 17.00 -9.76
N VAL A 6 28.91 18.10 -10.43
CA VAL A 6 29.87 19.11 -10.89
C VAL A 6 30.72 19.60 -9.72
N LEU A 7 32.03 19.38 -9.80
CA LEU A 7 33.03 19.80 -8.80
C LEU A 7 33.18 21.33 -8.74
N SER A 8 33.30 21.96 -9.90
CA SER A 8 33.47 23.41 -10.05
C SER A 8 32.45 23.96 -11.05
N LYS A 9 31.79 25.05 -10.68
CA LYS A 9 30.98 25.85 -11.60
C LYS A 9 31.79 27.08 -11.97
N TYR A 10 31.75 27.48 -13.23
CA TYR A 10 32.34 28.74 -13.65
C TYR A 10 31.58 29.90 -13.01
N TYR A 11 32.31 30.80 -12.36
CA TYR A 11 31.84 32.11 -11.90
C TYR A 11 32.54 33.17 -12.78
N PRO A 12 31.84 34.21 -13.25
CA PRO A 12 32.48 35.30 -13.97
C PRO A 12 33.41 36.10 -13.05
N ALA A 13 34.39 36.79 -13.63
CA ALA A 13 35.43 37.50 -12.87
C ALA A 13 34.87 38.58 -11.92
N ASP A 14 33.77 39.23 -12.31
CA ASP A 14 33.11 40.31 -11.56
C ASP A 14 32.10 39.80 -10.51
N PHE A 15 32.13 38.50 -10.15
CA PHE A 15 31.15 37.89 -9.25
C PHE A 15 31.47 38.09 -7.77
N ASP A 16 30.91 39.16 -7.18
CA ASP A 16 30.98 39.38 -5.73
C ASP A 16 29.95 38.54 -4.96
N PRO A 17 30.36 37.59 -4.09
CA PRO A 17 29.43 36.77 -3.32
C PRO A 17 28.63 37.56 -2.27
N ASN A 18 29.15 38.72 -1.84
CA ASN A 18 28.52 39.59 -0.83
C ASN A 18 27.37 40.44 -1.40
N ALA A 19 27.37 40.70 -2.71
CA ALA A 19 26.32 41.51 -3.37
C ALA A 19 24.99 40.73 -3.53
N LEU A 20 25.02 39.40 -3.48
CA LEU A 20 23.83 38.57 -3.64
C LEU A 20 22.96 38.52 -2.37
N THR A 21 21.96 39.40 -2.30
CA THR A 21 20.85 39.23 -1.36
C THR A 21 20.04 37.97 -1.68
N ARG A 22 19.70 37.17 -0.66
CA ARG A 22 18.83 35.99 -0.80
C ARG A 22 17.38 36.42 -1.05
N ARG A 23 17.06 36.78 -2.30
CA ARG A 23 15.70 37.09 -2.78
C ARG A 23 14.80 35.85 -2.74
N ARG A 24 14.35 35.49 -1.54
CA ARG A 24 13.21 34.59 -1.34
C ARG A 24 11.97 35.37 -1.74
N GLY A 25 11.33 34.98 -2.83
CA GLY A 25 10.05 35.57 -3.26
C GLY A 25 9.00 35.52 -2.13
N PRO A 26 7.96 36.38 -2.19
CA PRO A 26 6.95 36.45 -1.15
C PRO A 26 6.36 35.05 -0.90
N LYS A 27 6.49 34.57 0.34
CA LYS A 27 5.89 33.29 0.74
C LYS A 27 4.39 33.41 0.51
N GLN A 28 3.80 32.47 -0.23
CA GLN A 28 2.36 32.51 -0.46
C GLN A 28 1.61 32.50 0.88
N LYS A 29 0.66 33.42 1.03
CA LYS A 29 -0.23 33.52 2.19
C LYS A 29 -1.24 32.36 2.10
N GLY A 30 -0.93 31.25 2.76
CA GLY A 30 -1.79 30.06 2.77
C GLY A 30 -1.10 28.82 3.36
N PRO A 31 -1.83 27.69 3.49
CA PRO A 31 -1.25 26.41 3.87
C PRO A 31 -0.21 25.98 2.82
N LYS A 32 0.91 25.40 3.27
CA LYS A 32 2.01 25.04 2.36
C LYS A 32 1.64 23.77 1.59
N VAL A 33 1.24 23.92 0.34
CA VAL A 33 1.01 22.82 -0.59
C VAL A 33 2.33 22.41 -1.25
N GLN A 34 2.75 21.16 -1.07
CA GLN A 34 3.94 20.58 -1.69
C GLN A 34 3.56 19.32 -2.46
N VAL A 35 4.10 19.11 -3.67
CA VAL A 35 3.89 17.86 -4.41
C VAL A 35 4.92 16.84 -3.94
N VAL A 36 4.45 15.70 -3.43
CA VAL A 36 5.28 14.62 -2.87
C VAL A 36 4.90 13.30 -3.52
N ARG A 37 5.91 12.50 -3.93
CA ARG A 37 5.69 11.14 -4.42
C ARG A 37 5.76 10.16 -3.25
N LEU A 38 4.62 9.54 -2.92
CA LEU A 38 4.47 8.67 -1.74
C LEU A 38 3.77 7.35 -2.09
N MET A 39 3.74 6.42 -1.15
CA MET A 39 3.08 5.12 -1.26
C MET A 39 1.83 5.08 -0.38
N ALA A 40 0.77 4.41 -0.83
CA ALA A 40 -0.44 4.24 -0.03
C ALA A 40 -0.13 3.46 1.28
N PRO A 41 -0.46 4.01 2.47
CA PRO A 41 -0.05 3.43 3.76
C PRO A 41 -0.78 2.13 4.11
N PHE A 42 -2.07 2.04 3.77
CA PHE A 42 -2.95 0.89 3.98
C PHE A 42 -3.74 0.56 2.70
N GLY A 43 -4.38 -0.62 2.68
CA GLY A 43 -5.32 -1.02 1.64
C GLY A 43 -6.67 -0.32 1.82
N MET A 44 -7.20 0.28 0.76
CA MET A 44 -8.45 1.05 0.79
C MET A 44 -9.29 0.82 -0.48
N ARG A 45 -10.61 0.93 -0.34
CA ARG A 45 -11.57 0.89 -1.45
C ARG A 45 -12.06 2.31 -1.73
N CYS A 46 -11.96 2.75 -2.98
CA CYS A 46 -12.44 4.07 -3.38
C CYS A 46 -13.99 4.12 -3.38
N THR A 47 -14.58 5.16 -2.78
CA THR A 47 -16.05 5.22 -2.61
C THR A 47 -16.81 5.56 -3.89
N SER A 48 -16.16 6.20 -4.87
CA SER A 48 -16.79 6.67 -6.10
C SER A 48 -16.84 5.62 -7.23
N CYS A 49 -15.83 4.75 -7.32
CA CYS A 49 -15.70 3.76 -8.39
C CYS A 49 -15.51 2.31 -7.92
N GLY A 50 -15.41 2.08 -6.60
CA GLY A 50 -15.21 0.75 -6.03
C GLY A 50 -13.81 0.13 -6.23
N GLU A 51 -12.90 0.78 -6.99
CA GLU A 51 -11.52 0.33 -7.23
C GLU A 51 -10.74 0.15 -5.92
N TYR A 52 -9.98 -0.95 -5.84
CA TYR A 52 -9.13 -1.27 -4.70
C TYR A 52 -7.71 -0.70 -4.88
N ILE A 53 -7.32 0.17 -3.95
CA ILE A 53 -5.96 0.70 -3.84
C ILE A 53 -5.24 -0.12 -2.77
N TYR A 54 -4.40 -1.06 -3.22
CA TYR A 54 -3.55 -1.86 -2.34
C TYR A 54 -2.44 -1.02 -1.69
N ARG A 55 -2.01 -1.45 -0.50
CA ARG A 55 -0.86 -0.89 0.22
C ARG A 55 0.37 -0.86 -0.70
N GLY A 56 1.12 0.23 -0.65
CA GLY A 56 2.35 0.38 -1.44
C GLY A 56 2.17 0.94 -2.86
N ARG A 57 0.94 1.13 -3.37
CA ARG A 57 0.73 1.78 -4.67
C ARG A 57 1.29 3.21 -4.64
N LYS A 58 2.13 3.57 -5.62
CA LYS A 58 2.85 4.85 -5.69
C LYS A 58 1.98 5.93 -6.33
N PHE A 59 1.92 7.10 -5.71
CA PHE A 59 1.14 8.25 -6.17
C PHE A 59 1.95 9.55 -6.11
N ASN A 60 1.61 10.48 -7.01
CA ASN A 60 1.99 11.88 -6.89
C ASN A 60 0.88 12.56 -6.08
N ALA A 61 1.13 12.84 -4.81
CA ALA A 61 0.17 13.44 -3.90
C ALA A 61 0.45 14.93 -3.70
N ARG A 62 -0.60 15.70 -3.37
CA ARG A 62 -0.42 17.03 -2.76
C ARG A 62 -0.36 16.84 -1.25
N LYS A 63 0.69 17.33 -0.61
CA LYS A 63 0.86 17.41 0.83
C LYS A 63 0.49 18.82 1.26
N GLU A 64 -0.50 18.97 2.12
CA GLU A 64 -0.83 20.23 2.78
C GLU A 64 -0.32 20.19 4.22
N THR A 65 0.30 21.28 4.64
CA THR A 65 0.81 21.48 6.00
C THR A 65 0.05 22.63 6.62
N ASN A 66 -0.97 22.30 7.41
CA ASN A 66 -1.78 23.27 8.13
C ASN A 66 -1.03 23.68 9.41
N PRO A 67 -0.74 24.98 9.63
CA PRO A 67 0.03 25.41 10.79
C PRO A 67 -0.73 25.30 12.10
N GLU A 68 -2.07 25.28 12.04
CA GLU A 68 -3.03 25.15 13.14
C GLU A 68 -3.18 23.70 13.64
N GLU A 69 -3.10 22.73 12.72
CA GLU A 69 -3.24 21.30 13.06
C GLU A 69 -1.90 20.72 13.51
N ARG A 70 -1.65 20.75 14.83
CA ARG A 70 -0.46 20.14 15.45
C ARG A 70 -0.85 19.30 16.67
N TYR A 71 -0.13 18.20 16.86
CA TYR A 71 -0.24 17.35 18.03
C TYR A 71 1.08 17.38 18.80
N LEU A 72 1.07 17.92 20.03
CA LEU A 72 2.27 18.03 20.90
C LEU A 72 3.49 18.66 20.18
N GLY A 73 3.24 19.65 19.31
CA GLY A 73 4.28 20.31 18.49
C GLY A 73 4.57 19.64 17.13
N VAL A 74 4.22 18.36 16.95
CA VAL A 74 4.33 17.65 15.67
C VAL A 74 3.29 18.18 14.69
N GLN A 75 3.72 18.52 13.47
CA GLN A 75 2.83 19.00 12.41
C GLN A 75 2.02 17.85 11.83
N ILE A 76 0.70 18.03 11.73
CA ILE A 76 -0.16 17.09 11.04
C ILE A 76 -0.19 17.45 9.55
N HIS A 77 -0.16 16.42 8.72
CA HIS A 77 -0.15 16.55 7.27
C HIS A 77 -1.38 15.91 6.67
N ARG A 78 -2.05 16.63 5.76
CA ARG A 78 -3.12 16.09 4.94
C ARG A 78 -2.58 15.81 3.55
N PHE A 79 -2.90 14.64 3.02
CA PHE A 79 -2.45 14.18 1.73
C PHE A 79 -3.64 13.96 0.79
N TYR A 80 -3.51 14.47 -0.43
CA TYR A 80 -4.50 14.36 -1.48
C TYR A 80 -3.95 13.50 -2.60
N ILE A 81 -4.53 12.31 -2.76
CA ILE A 81 -4.27 11.38 -3.87
C ILE A 81 -5.43 11.45 -4.86
N LYS A 82 -5.18 11.20 -6.14
CA LYS A 82 -6.22 10.93 -7.13
C LYS A 82 -6.36 9.43 -7.35
N CYS A 83 -7.59 8.91 -7.34
CA CYS A 83 -7.85 7.51 -7.73
C CYS A 83 -7.47 7.27 -9.19
N THR A 84 -6.90 6.11 -9.52
CA THR A 84 -6.39 5.80 -10.88
C THR A 84 -7.49 5.53 -11.91
N ARG A 85 -8.74 5.33 -11.48
CA ARG A 85 -9.89 5.08 -12.38
C ARG A 85 -10.69 6.34 -12.64
N CYS A 86 -11.29 6.89 -11.59
CA CYS A 86 -12.26 7.99 -11.65
C CYS A 86 -11.64 9.38 -11.39
N SER A 87 -10.32 9.47 -11.17
CA SER A 87 -9.61 10.70 -10.79
C SER A 87 -10.11 11.40 -9.51
N SER A 88 -11.07 10.83 -8.77
CA SER A 88 -11.61 11.43 -7.56
C SER A 88 -10.54 11.58 -6.47
N GLN A 89 -10.64 12.68 -5.73
CA GLN A 89 -9.69 13.04 -4.69
C GLN A 89 -9.97 12.21 -3.42
N ILE A 90 -8.94 11.52 -2.94
CA ILE A 90 -8.93 10.75 -1.70
C ILE A 90 -8.04 11.49 -0.71
N THR A 91 -8.54 11.71 0.50
CA THR A 91 -7.85 12.49 1.53
C THR A 91 -7.59 11.66 2.77
N PHE A 92 -6.37 11.75 3.28
CA PHE A 92 -5.95 11.10 4.51
C PHE A 92 -4.97 11.96 5.29
N ARG A 93 -4.99 11.79 6.60
CA ARG A 93 -4.29 12.58 7.62
C ARG A 93 -3.25 11.71 8.31
N THR A 94 -2.20 12.31 8.84
CA THR A 94 -1.25 11.67 9.77
C THR A 94 -1.74 11.78 11.20
N ASP A 95 -1.72 10.69 11.97
CA ASP A 95 -2.19 10.69 13.36
C ASP A 95 -1.06 10.24 14.30
N PRO A 96 -0.26 11.20 14.84
CA PRO A 96 0.95 10.88 15.60
C PRO A 96 0.69 10.07 16.87
N ALA A 97 -0.50 10.16 17.46
CA ALA A 97 -0.89 9.41 18.65
C ALA A 97 -0.88 7.89 18.43
N ASN A 98 -1.32 7.43 17.25
CA ASN A 98 -1.47 6.00 16.93
C ASN A 98 -0.39 5.50 15.96
N MET A 99 0.60 6.35 15.61
CA MET A 99 1.62 6.11 14.58
C MET A 99 1.06 5.76 13.18
N ASP A 100 -0.19 6.13 12.91
CA ASP A 100 -0.98 5.62 11.80
C ASP A 100 -1.56 6.76 10.93
N TYR A 101 -2.42 6.42 9.96
CA TYR A 101 -3.05 7.39 9.07
C TYR A 101 -4.57 7.19 9.02
N VAL A 102 -5.36 8.24 9.21
CA VAL A 102 -6.83 8.22 9.07
C VAL A 102 -7.29 8.65 7.66
N CYS A 103 -8.16 7.87 7.04
CA CYS A 103 -8.96 8.30 5.89
C CYS A 103 -9.98 9.35 6.32
N GLU A 104 -9.98 10.52 5.68
CA GLU A 104 -11.02 11.53 5.88
C GLU A 104 -12.11 11.44 4.81
N ARG A 105 -11.75 11.42 3.51
CA ARG A 105 -12.72 11.45 2.40
C ARG A 105 -12.27 10.60 1.20
N GLY A 106 -13.25 10.10 0.43
CA GLY A 106 -13.04 9.45 -0.89
C GLY A 106 -12.64 7.97 -0.89
N ALA A 107 -12.34 7.39 0.28
CA ALA A 107 -12.05 5.96 0.42
C ALA A 107 -12.47 5.44 1.81
N LYS A 108 -12.76 4.14 1.88
CA LYS A 108 -12.91 3.39 3.14
C LYS A 108 -11.69 2.46 3.30
N ARG A 109 -11.17 2.29 4.52
CA ARG A 109 -10.12 1.29 4.79
C ARG A 109 -10.71 -0.12 4.60
N ASN A 110 -9.87 -1.07 4.19
CA ASN A 110 -10.21 -2.48 4.20
C ASN A 110 -9.82 -3.05 5.58
N ASN A 111 -10.80 -3.33 6.44
CA ASN A 111 -10.60 -3.76 7.83
C ASN A 111 -10.12 -5.22 7.98
N ARG A 112 -9.28 -5.72 7.07
CA ARG A 112 -8.82 -7.13 7.10
C ARG A 112 -8.07 -7.48 8.39
N LYS A 113 -7.32 -6.53 8.95
CA LYS A 113 -6.64 -6.68 10.24
C LYS A 113 -7.59 -6.95 11.39
N ILE A 114 -8.64 -6.15 11.55
CA ILE A 114 -9.64 -6.33 12.62
C ILE A 114 -10.34 -7.68 12.47
N LEU A 115 -10.60 -8.12 11.23
CA LEU A 115 -11.13 -9.45 10.96
C LEU A 115 -10.14 -10.58 11.30
N GLU A 116 -8.87 -10.45 10.94
CA GLU A 116 -7.82 -11.43 11.27
C GLU A 116 -7.51 -11.48 12.78
N GLU A 117 -7.57 -10.34 13.48
CA GLU A 117 -7.39 -10.22 14.93
C GLU A 117 -8.57 -10.85 15.69
N LEU A 118 -9.82 -10.53 15.31
CA LEU A 118 -11.01 -11.16 15.92
C LEU A 118 -11.09 -12.67 15.66
N ILE A 119 -10.77 -13.13 14.44
CA ILE A 119 -10.72 -14.57 14.14
C ILE A 119 -9.64 -15.26 14.98
N ALA A 120 -8.48 -14.63 15.19
CA ALA A 120 -7.43 -15.19 16.05
C ALA A 120 -7.77 -15.18 17.55
N GLU A 121 -8.65 -14.27 17.99
CA GLU A 121 -9.22 -14.27 19.35
C GLU A 121 -10.26 -15.39 19.49
N ASP A 122 -11.20 -15.53 18.55
CA ASP A 122 -12.21 -16.59 18.53
C ASP A 122 -11.56 -18.00 18.47
N ASP A 123 -10.52 -18.18 17.64
CA ASP A 123 -9.75 -19.43 17.54
C ASP A 123 -8.93 -19.73 18.83
N MET A 124 -8.62 -18.74 19.68
CA MET A 124 -7.95 -18.95 20.97
C MET A 124 -8.89 -19.30 22.13
N VAL A 125 -10.19 -19.01 22.01
CA VAL A 125 -11.22 -19.43 23.00
C VAL A 125 -11.74 -20.86 22.69
N GLY A 126 -11.26 -21.48 21.59
CA GLY A 126 -11.76 -22.73 21.03
C GLY A 126 -11.04 -24.03 21.40
N TRP A 127 -10.27 -24.12 22.50
CA TRP A 127 -9.71 -25.41 22.96
C TRP A 127 -9.66 -25.55 24.50
N ASP A 128 -10.84 -25.61 25.12
CA ASP A 128 -11.04 -26.36 26.36
C ASP A 128 -11.61 -27.75 26.00
N GLY A 129 -10.84 -28.81 26.29
CA GLY A 129 -11.06 -30.13 25.68
C GLY A 129 -12.33 -30.86 26.15
N GLY A 130 -13.08 -31.43 25.20
CA GLY A 130 -14.27 -32.26 25.48
C GLY A 130 -14.38 -33.44 24.51
N ALA A 131 -14.33 -34.66 25.05
CA ALA A 131 -14.30 -35.89 24.25
C ALA A 131 -15.59 -36.17 23.46
N LEU A 132 -15.42 -36.85 22.32
CA LEU A 132 -16.46 -37.43 21.48
C LEU A 132 -17.52 -38.21 22.28
N LYS A 133 -18.78 -37.75 22.26
CA LYS A 133 -19.95 -38.62 22.45
C LYS A 133 -21.03 -38.31 21.43
N SER A 134 -21.23 -39.26 20.53
CA SER A 134 -22.41 -39.37 19.68
C SER A 134 -23.67 -39.57 20.52
N SER A 135 -24.74 -38.85 20.21
CA SER A 135 -26.12 -39.33 20.39
C SER A 135 -27.02 -38.67 19.35
N ALA A 136 -28.02 -39.40 18.87
CA ALA A 136 -28.89 -38.99 17.78
C ALA A 136 -30.35 -38.85 18.25
N SER A 137 -31.03 -37.82 17.73
CA SER A 137 -32.49 -37.65 17.62
C SER A 137 -32.71 -36.40 16.74
N ALA A 138 -33.39 -36.44 15.58
CA ALA A 138 -34.83 -36.63 15.36
C ALA A 138 -35.68 -35.65 16.21
N SER A 139 -36.53 -34.76 15.70
CA SER A 139 -37.03 -34.46 14.33
C SER A 139 -37.53 -32.97 14.30
N ALA A 140 -38.16 -32.36 13.28
CA ALA A 140 -38.86 -32.85 12.08
C ALA A 140 -38.96 -31.81 10.92
N SER A 141 -39.84 -32.12 9.97
CA SER A 141 -40.46 -31.39 8.85
C SER A 141 -40.56 -29.84 8.87
N ASP A 142 -40.33 -29.22 7.71
CA ASP A 142 -41.47 -28.91 6.80
C ASP A 142 -41.05 -28.85 5.33
N SER A 143 -42.01 -29.03 4.40
CA SER A 143 -41.74 -29.20 2.97
C SER A 143 -42.71 -28.46 2.07
N GLU A 144 -42.20 -27.55 1.23
CA GLU A 144 -42.91 -27.08 0.04
C GLU A 144 -41.94 -26.78 -1.13
N SER A 145 -42.43 -27.01 -2.35
CA SER A 145 -41.73 -26.92 -3.64
C SER A 145 -42.78 -26.73 -4.75
N PRO A 146 -42.46 -26.58 -6.05
CA PRO A 146 -41.15 -26.45 -6.71
C PRO A 146 -41.07 -25.25 -7.69
N LEU A 147 -39.94 -25.08 -8.41
CA LEU A 147 -39.94 -24.62 -9.82
C LEU A 147 -38.57 -24.85 -10.51
N GLU A 148 -38.57 -25.88 -11.36
CA GLU A 148 -37.88 -26.06 -12.67
C GLU A 148 -36.45 -25.52 -12.94
N LYS A 149 -35.51 -26.49 -13.02
CA LYS A 149 -34.50 -26.78 -14.07
C LYS A 149 -34.34 -25.78 -15.24
N PRO A 150 -33.10 -25.54 -15.76
CA PRO A 150 -32.33 -26.65 -16.35
C PRO A 150 -30.81 -26.67 -16.14
N ALA A 151 -30.25 -27.86 -16.41
CA ALA A 151 -28.81 -28.09 -16.48
C ALA A 151 -28.22 -27.55 -17.79
N ALA A 152 -27.00 -27.02 -17.70
CA ALA A 152 -26.09 -26.89 -18.84
C ALA A 152 -24.80 -27.64 -18.50
N SER A 153 -24.55 -28.73 -19.21
CA SER A 153 -23.27 -29.44 -19.20
C SER A 153 -22.19 -28.61 -19.91
N THR A 154 -20.95 -28.63 -19.40
CA THR A 154 -19.85 -29.43 -19.99
C THR A 154 -18.51 -29.17 -19.29
N ALA A 155 -17.82 -30.27 -18.98
CA ALA A 155 -16.38 -30.44 -18.81
C ALA A 155 -15.44 -29.21 -18.71
N ALA A 156 -14.84 -29.05 -17.54
CA ALA A 156 -13.44 -28.63 -17.41
C ALA A 156 -12.74 -29.66 -16.51
N ALA A 157 -11.77 -30.38 -17.06
CA ALA A 157 -11.16 -31.55 -16.42
C ALA A 157 -10.28 -31.19 -15.22
N ASP A 158 -10.10 -32.16 -14.31
CA ASP A 158 -9.10 -32.14 -13.25
C ASP A 158 -7.68 -31.97 -13.83
N MET A 159 -7.23 -30.72 -13.87
CA MET A 159 -5.86 -30.40 -14.26
C MET A 159 -4.99 -30.41 -13.00
N PRO A 160 -4.08 -31.40 -12.83
CA PRO A 160 -3.27 -31.47 -11.62
C PRO A 160 -2.37 -30.23 -11.50
N PRO A 161 -2.18 -29.68 -10.29
CA PRO A 161 -1.45 -28.44 -10.10
C PRO A 161 0.00 -28.57 -10.60
N PRO A 162 0.53 -27.59 -11.36
CA PRO A 162 1.85 -27.70 -11.99
C PRO A 162 2.97 -27.76 -10.94
N SER A 163 3.68 -28.89 -10.87
CA SER A 163 4.78 -29.09 -9.92
C SER A 163 6.02 -28.29 -10.30
N PHE A 164 6.22 -27.13 -9.67
CA PHE A 164 7.41 -26.31 -9.84
C PHE A 164 8.65 -26.93 -9.17
N LYS A 165 9.33 -27.85 -9.86
CA LYS A 165 10.66 -28.31 -9.47
C LYS A 165 11.67 -27.17 -9.63
N ARG A 166 12.30 -26.73 -8.53
CA ARG A 166 13.41 -25.76 -8.56
C ARG A 166 14.61 -26.36 -9.30
N GLN A 167 14.79 -26.02 -10.56
CA GLN A 167 16.07 -26.22 -11.24
C GLN A 167 17.11 -25.23 -10.69
N VAL A 168 18.05 -25.74 -9.89
CA VAL A 168 19.22 -24.98 -9.44
C VAL A 168 20.12 -24.73 -10.65
N LYS A 169 20.04 -23.53 -11.21
CA LYS A 169 20.96 -23.12 -12.29
C LYS A 169 22.39 -23.11 -11.75
N LYS A 170 23.28 -23.90 -12.36
CA LYS A 170 24.72 -23.89 -12.03
C LYS A 170 25.26 -22.47 -12.12
N LYS A 171 25.94 -22.03 -11.07
CA LYS A 171 26.49 -20.68 -10.95
C LYS A 171 27.63 -20.54 -11.97
N THR A 172 27.51 -19.62 -12.92
CA THR A 172 28.54 -19.43 -13.96
C THR A 172 29.74 -18.69 -13.37
N ASP A 173 30.91 -19.30 -13.39
CA ASP A 173 32.13 -18.73 -12.81
C ASP A 173 32.71 -17.61 -13.68
N ARG A 174 32.20 -16.40 -13.45
CA ARG A 174 32.61 -15.18 -14.16
C ARG A 174 34.12 -14.89 -14.09
N ALA A 175 34.81 -15.36 -13.05
CA ALA A 175 36.27 -15.21 -12.95
C ALA A 175 37.03 -15.99 -14.03
N ALA A 176 36.55 -17.17 -14.43
CA ALA A 176 37.13 -17.97 -15.50
C ALA A 176 36.83 -17.36 -16.88
N LEU A 177 35.59 -16.88 -17.09
CA LEU A 177 35.19 -16.13 -18.29
C LEU A 177 35.99 -14.84 -18.52
N LEU A 178 36.49 -14.22 -17.45
CA LEU A 178 37.32 -13.01 -17.51
C LEU A 178 38.84 -13.32 -17.49
N GLY A 179 39.25 -14.59 -17.59
CA GLY A 179 40.65 -15.00 -17.68
C GLY A 179 41.50 -14.72 -16.42
N ILE A 180 40.87 -14.39 -15.29
CA ILE A 180 41.57 -13.99 -14.07
C ILE A 180 42.14 -15.24 -13.39
N LYS A 181 43.42 -15.53 -13.63
CA LYS A 181 44.17 -16.55 -12.90
C LYS A 181 44.16 -16.21 -11.40
N LYS A 182 43.54 -17.06 -10.59
CA LYS A 182 43.70 -17.01 -9.13
C LYS A 182 45.19 -17.21 -8.82
N LYS A 183 45.82 -16.26 -8.14
CA LYS A 183 47.13 -16.50 -7.52
C LYS A 183 46.93 -17.53 -6.41
N SER A 184 47.70 -18.60 -6.47
CA SER A 184 47.98 -19.52 -5.36
C SER A 184 48.78 -18.79 -4.29
#